data_AF-A2S8Y2-F1
#
_entry.id   AF-A2S8Y2-F1
#
_cell.length_a   1.000
_cell.length_b   1.000
_cell.length_c   1.000
_cell.angle_alpha   90.00
_cell.angle_beta   90.00
_cell.angle_gamma   90.00
#
_symmetry.space_group_name_H-M   'P 1'
#
loop_
_entity.id
_entity.type
_entity.pdbx_description
1 polymer ?
#
loop_
_entity_poly.entity_id
_entity_poly.type
_entity_poly.pdbx_seq_one_letter_code
_entity_poly.pdbx_strand_id
1 'polypeptide(L)'
;MELNDALYIPLAPSVVWDALQDLALVRASLDHCESFSRLARGEYALALTVPLGPLRARYDVRAHVVGERHDEPVHTRRTLNFRARADGIGALRGQIDVVLAPADDERGASRRAPTTRIEYAVWATASGPLAELPGRQIQNALHELADDFFNEFCAVVQAKHGLAPNRARDGAPQRQHVFLRPAAFTGIARRAHAQHLGGALTGRAASALHHRESNPVPLWAWAVMIFFVALLLYAARWLNGG
;
A
#
# COMPACT_ATOMS: atom_id res chain seq x y z
N MET A 1 -3.23 -8.57 -14.65
CA MET A 1 -4.16 -7.42 -14.78
C MET A 1 -3.32 -6.19 -15.11
N GLU A 2 -3.91 -5.23 -15.82
CA GLU A 2 -3.23 -4.01 -16.28
C GLU A 2 -4.12 -2.80 -16.00
N LEU A 3 -3.52 -1.68 -15.60
CA LEU A 3 -4.18 -0.40 -15.34
C LEU A 3 -3.30 0.69 -15.93
N ASN A 4 -3.83 1.50 -16.83
CA ASN A 4 -3.11 2.62 -17.44
C ASN A 4 -3.99 3.86 -17.31
N ASP A 5 -3.42 4.98 -16.85
CA ASP A 5 -4.12 6.25 -16.76
C ASP A 5 -3.17 7.44 -16.90
N ALA A 6 -3.73 8.64 -17.03
CA ALA A 6 -3.00 9.90 -17.10
C ALA A 6 -3.72 11.02 -16.35
N LEU A 7 -2.94 11.82 -15.62
CA LEU A 7 -3.43 12.97 -14.87
C LEU A 7 -2.53 14.18 -15.02
N TYR A 8 -3.03 15.33 -14.58
CA TYR A 8 -2.34 16.61 -14.70
C TYR A 8 -2.13 17.24 -13.33
N ILE A 9 -0.89 17.65 -13.07
CA ILE A 9 -0.53 18.40 -11.86
C ILE A 9 -0.12 19.82 -12.29
N PRO A 10 -0.72 20.89 -11.73
CA PRO A 10 -0.43 22.28 -12.08
C PRO A 10 0.89 22.78 -11.43
N LEU A 11 1.96 22.03 -11.65
CA LEU A 11 3.33 22.31 -11.21
C LEU A 11 4.32 21.96 -12.33
N ALA A 12 5.53 22.51 -12.25
CA ALA A 12 6.60 22.20 -13.20
C ALA A 12 7.07 20.74 -13.09
N PRO A 13 7.49 20.09 -14.19
CA PRO A 13 7.90 18.68 -14.16
C PRO A 13 9.03 18.37 -13.19
N SER A 14 10.00 19.28 -13.05
CA SER A 14 11.10 19.14 -12.08
C SER A 14 10.59 19.12 -10.63
N VAL A 15 9.65 20.00 -10.29
CA VAL A 15 9.05 20.08 -8.95
C VAL A 15 8.28 18.80 -8.62
N VAL A 16 7.48 18.32 -9.58
CA VAL A 16 6.73 17.06 -9.43
C VAL A 16 7.67 15.88 -9.26
N TRP A 17 8.74 15.83 -10.06
CA TRP A 17 9.74 14.77 -10.01
C TRP A 17 10.48 14.73 -8.67
N ASP A 18 10.93 15.89 -8.17
CA ASP A 18 11.59 15.99 -6.87
C ASP A 18 10.63 15.60 -5.74
N ALA A 19 9.36 15.98 -5.84
CA ALA A 19 8.35 15.62 -4.86
C ALA A 19 8.05 14.10 -4.82
N LEU A 20 8.08 13.40 -5.96
CA LEU A 20 7.94 11.94 -6.02
C LEU A 20 9.14 11.19 -5.41
N GLN A 21 10.27 11.86 -5.23
CA GLN A 21 11.45 11.31 -4.57
C GLN A 21 11.51 11.64 -3.07
N ASP A 22 10.76 12.65 -2.62
CA ASP A 22 10.69 13.06 -1.23
C ASP A 22 9.80 12.11 -0.41
N LEU A 23 10.44 11.32 0.46
CA LEU A 23 9.78 10.33 1.31
C LEU A 23 8.67 10.94 2.17
N ALA A 24 8.86 12.17 2.65
CA ALA A 24 7.89 12.83 3.53
C ALA A 24 6.63 13.24 2.77
N LEU A 25 6.79 13.75 1.54
CA LEU A 25 5.66 14.13 0.69
C LEU A 25 4.88 12.91 0.22
N VAL A 26 5.59 11.88 -0.25
CA VAL A 26 4.95 10.63 -0.67
C VAL A 26 4.23 9.98 0.52
N ARG A 27 4.82 9.99 1.73
CA ARG A 27 4.13 9.51 2.95
C ARG A 27 2.84 10.28 3.21
N ALA A 28 2.88 11.60 3.13
CA ALA A 28 1.75 12.46 3.43
C ALA A 28 0.62 12.33 2.39
N SER A 29 0.94 11.84 1.20
CA SER A 29 -0.01 11.63 0.10
C SER A 29 -0.71 10.27 0.15
N LEU A 30 -0.22 9.34 0.98
CA LEU A 30 -0.82 8.02 1.14
C LEU A 30 -1.82 8.04 2.29
N ASP A 31 -3.11 7.92 1.98
CA ASP A 31 -4.12 7.75 3.03
C ASP A 31 -3.93 6.42 3.77
N HIS A 32 -4.27 6.43 5.06
CA HIS A 32 -4.15 5.29 5.97
C HIS A 32 -2.74 4.66 6.00
N CYS A 33 -1.69 5.45 5.69
CA CYS A 33 -0.31 5.01 5.76
C CYS A 33 0.18 4.96 7.21
N GLU A 34 0.37 3.76 7.73
CA GLU A 34 0.83 3.56 9.10
C GLU A 34 2.34 3.73 9.21
N SER A 35 3.09 3.13 8.29
CA SER A 35 4.56 3.24 8.24
C SER A 35 5.05 3.40 6.81
N PHE A 36 6.07 4.22 6.59
CA PHE A 36 6.78 4.33 5.31
C PHE A 36 8.24 4.62 5.60
N SER A 37 9.11 3.77 5.08
CA SER A 37 10.54 3.82 5.33
C SER A 37 11.31 3.44 4.06
N ARG A 38 12.46 4.08 3.88
CA ARG A 38 13.43 3.67 2.87
C ARG A 38 14.39 2.67 3.51
N LEU A 39 14.47 1.48 2.93
CA LEU A 39 15.39 0.42 3.32
C LEU A 39 16.74 0.58 2.58
N ALA A 40 17.69 -0.29 2.90
CA ALA A 40 18.96 -0.36 2.19
C ALA A 40 18.74 -0.65 0.69
N ARG A 41 19.68 -0.24 -0.15
CA ARG A 41 19.68 -0.50 -1.61
C ARG A 41 18.53 0.13 -2.40
N GLY A 42 17.88 1.17 -1.87
CA GLY A 42 16.80 1.86 -2.59
C GLY A 42 15.48 1.09 -2.60
N GLU A 43 15.34 0.11 -1.70
CA GLU A 43 14.05 -0.51 -1.40
C GLU A 43 13.21 0.42 -0.51
N TYR A 44 11.90 0.31 -0.66
CA TYR A 44 10.91 1.00 0.15
C TYR A 44 10.03 -0.03 0.84
N ALA A 45 9.75 0.21 2.12
CA ALA A 45 8.81 -0.58 2.89
C ALA A 45 7.74 0.35 3.47
N LEU A 46 6.49 0.02 3.20
CA LEU A 46 5.34 0.71 3.78
C LEU A 46 4.29 -0.27 4.25
N ALA A 47 3.48 0.19 5.19
CA ALA A 47 2.28 -0.51 5.61
C ALA A 47 1.11 0.46 5.58
N LEU A 48 0.03 0.07 4.93
CA LEU A 48 -1.17 0.88 4.79
C LEU A 48 -2.42 0.03 4.95
N THR A 49 -3.51 0.62 5.43
CA THR A 49 -4.81 -0.06 5.49
C THR A 49 -5.66 0.37 4.31
N VAL A 50 -6.02 -0.58 3.44
CA VAL A 50 -6.93 -0.33 2.32
C VAL A 50 -8.37 -0.48 2.84
N PRO A 51 -9.25 0.53 2.73
CA PRO A 51 -10.61 0.48 3.27
C PRO A 51 -11.64 -0.03 2.24
N LEU A 52 -11.21 -0.72 1.17
CA LEU A 52 -12.04 -1.02 0.01
C LEU A 52 -12.70 -2.41 0.09
N GLY A 53 -13.95 -2.46 0.58
CA GLY A 53 -14.83 -3.63 0.47
C GLY A 53 -14.17 -4.99 0.77
N PRO A 54 -14.20 -5.99 -0.14
CA PRO A 54 -13.60 -7.31 0.08
C PRO A 54 -12.06 -7.30 0.06
N LEU A 55 -11.44 -6.19 -0.32
CA LEU A 55 -10.01 -5.95 -0.26
C LEU A 55 -9.60 -5.25 1.04
N ARG A 56 -10.55 -5.06 1.97
CA ARG A 56 -10.26 -4.36 3.22
C ARG A 56 -9.30 -5.15 4.09
N ALA A 57 -8.07 -4.67 4.18
CA ALA A 57 -7.05 -5.22 5.05
C ALA A 57 -5.88 -4.26 5.23
N ARG A 58 -5.00 -4.60 6.18
CA ARG A 58 -3.67 -4.03 6.26
C ARG A 58 -2.77 -4.73 5.25
N TYR A 59 -2.12 -3.93 4.40
CA TYR A 59 -1.15 -4.39 3.41
C TYR A 59 0.25 -3.95 3.81
N ASP A 60 1.16 -4.92 3.91
CA ASP A 60 2.60 -4.67 3.96
C ASP A 60 3.14 -4.69 2.53
N VAL A 61 3.68 -3.55 2.07
CA VAL A 61 4.15 -3.34 0.72
C VAL A 61 5.66 -3.13 0.72
N ARG A 62 6.35 -3.85 -0.17
CA ARG A 62 7.75 -3.61 -0.51
C ARG A 62 7.85 -3.18 -1.97
N ALA A 63 8.58 -2.11 -2.23
CA ALA A 63 8.84 -1.63 -3.58
C ALA A 63 10.35 -1.45 -3.80
N HIS A 64 10.81 -1.66 -5.02
CA HIS A 64 12.19 -1.38 -5.43
C HIS A 64 12.21 -0.67 -6.77
N VAL A 65 13.13 0.28 -6.92
CA VAL A 65 13.37 0.97 -8.18
C VAL A 65 14.12 0.02 -9.10
N VAL A 66 13.57 -0.22 -10.29
CA VAL A 66 14.16 -1.09 -11.30
C VAL A 66 14.95 -0.27 -12.32
N GLY A 67 14.42 0.90 -12.66
CA GLY A 67 15.03 1.78 -13.64
C GLY A 67 14.52 3.20 -13.48
N GLU A 68 15.40 4.12 -13.82
CA GLU A 68 15.14 5.55 -13.89
C GLU A 68 15.80 6.04 -15.16
N ARG A 69 15.05 6.79 -15.96
CA ARG A 69 15.52 7.30 -17.25
C ARG A 69 15.07 8.74 -17.41
N HIS A 70 16.05 9.61 -17.57
CA HIS A 70 15.85 11.00 -17.94
C HIS A 70 16.14 11.11 -19.43
N ASP A 71 15.09 11.11 -20.24
CA ASP A 71 15.18 11.50 -21.64
C ASP A 71 14.98 13.03 -21.68
N GLU A 72 16.03 13.74 -21.30
CA GLU A 72 16.09 15.20 -21.34
C GLU A 72 15.94 15.66 -22.81
N PRO A 73 15.11 16.67 -23.13
CA PRO A 73 14.39 17.60 -22.23
C PRO A 73 12.90 17.27 -21.98
N VAL A 74 12.39 16.11 -22.44
CA VAL A 74 10.93 15.93 -22.63
C VAL A 74 10.30 14.96 -21.64
N HIS A 75 11.00 13.88 -21.26
CA HIS A 75 10.38 12.81 -20.49
C HIS A 75 11.26 12.33 -19.35
N THR A 76 10.67 12.24 -18.17
CA THR A 76 11.28 11.54 -17.04
C THR A 76 10.47 10.30 -16.73
N ARG A 77 11.12 9.13 -16.79
CA ARG A 77 10.48 7.83 -16.60
C ARG A 77 11.06 7.11 -15.40
N ARG A 78 10.19 6.54 -14.57
CA ARG A 78 10.55 5.68 -13.45
C ARG A 78 9.81 4.36 -13.52
N THR A 79 10.54 3.28 -13.34
CA THR A 79 9.96 1.95 -13.23
C THR A 79 10.25 1.37 -11.85
N LEU A 80 9.19 0.91 -11.19
CA LEU A 80 9.19 0.37 -9.83
C LEU A 80 8.57 -1.02 -9.86
N ASN A 81 9.16 -1.98 -9.16
CA ASN A 81 8.52 -3.25 -8.88
C ASN A 81 8.00 -3.24 -7.45
N PHE A 82 6.83 -3.79 -7.24
CA PHE A 82 6.21 -3.84 -5.93
C PHE A 82 5.66 -5.23 -5.59
N ARG A 83 5.58 -5.48 -4.29
CA ARG A 83 4.92 -6.63 -3.71
C ARG A 83 4.15 -6.18 -2.48
N ALA A 84 2.83 -6.30 -2.53
CA ALA A 84 1.93 -6.08 -1.42
C ALA A 84 1.44 -7.42 -0.87
N ARG A 85 1.35 -7.55 0.44
CA ARG A 85 0.81 -8.73 1.13
C ARG A 85 -0.14 -8.28 2.22
N ALA A 86 -1.30 -8.94 2.30
CA ALA A 86 -2.23 -8.81 3.40
C ALA A 86 -2.56 -10.21 3.94
N ASP A 87 -2.44 -10.39 5.25
CA ASP A 87 -2.74 -11.68 5.86
C ASP A 87 -4.24 -11.99 5.76
N GLY A 88 -4.58 -13.23 5.40
CA GLY A 88 -5.95 -13.66 5.15
C GLY A 88 -6.54 -13.22 3.80
N ILE A 89 -5.99 -12.18 3.16
CA ILE A 89 -6.44 -11.71 1.84
C ILE A 89 -5.56 -12.26 0.72
N GLY A 90 -4.23 -12.30 0.88
CA GLY A 90 -3.31 -12.81 -0.14
C GLY A 90 -2.20 -11.82 -0.49
N ALA A 91 -1.66 -11.93 -1.71
CA ALA A 91 -0.57 -11.08 -2.15
C ALA A 91 -0.75 -10.60 -3.59
N LEU A 92 -0.31 -9.36 -3.84
CA LEU A 92 -0.30 -8.71 -5.14
C LEU A 92 1.15 -8.35 -5.48
N ARG A 93 1.64 -8.76 -6.65
CA ARG A 93 2.98 -8.39 -7.13
C ARG A 93 2.87 -7.75 -8.50
N GLY A 94 3.71 -6.78 -8.79
CA GLY A 94 3.62 -6.07 -10.05
C GLY A 94 4.74 -5.11 -10.31
N GLN A 95 4.58 -4.38 -11.41
CA GLN A 95 5.44 -3.32 -11.87
C GLN A 95 4.59 -2.08 -12.11
N ILE A 96 5.13 -0.92 -11.75
CA ILE A 96 4.57 0.40 -11.99
C ILE A 96 5.57 1.14 -12.86
N ASP A 97 5.08 1.75 -13.92
CA ASP A 97 5.85 2.64 -14.77
C ASP A 97 5.19 4.01 -14.74
N VAL A 98 5.98 5.05 -14.50
CA VAL A 98 5.52 6.43 -14.35
C VAL A 98 6.33 7.28 -15.31
N VAL A 99 5.65 8.02 -16.18
CA VAL A 99 6.24 8.93 -17.16
C VAL A 99 5.73 10.34 -16.89
N LEU A 100 6.64 11.28 -16.71
CA LEU A 100 6.36 12.70 -16.58
C LEU A 100 6.70 13.39 -17.88
N ALA A 101 5.77 14.21 -18.36
CA ALA A 101 5.97 15.08 -19.51
C ALA A 101 5.49 16.51 -19.18
N PRO A 102 6.12 17.56 -19.73
CA PRO A 102 5.52 18.88 -19.74
C PRO A 102 4.19 18.82 -20.50
N ALA A 103 3.14 19.41 -19.93
CA ALA A 103 1.90 19.64 -20.65
C ALA A 103 2.02 21.01 -21.33
N ASP A 104 2.27 21.02 -22.63
CA ASP A 104 2.19 22.25 -23.43
C ASP A 104 0.71 22.66 -23.50
N ASP A 105 0.37 23.79 -22.89
CA ASP A 105 -0.91 24.45 -23.12
C ASP A 105 -0.94 24.91 -24.58
N GLU A 106 -1.46 24.08 -25.50
CA GLU A 106 -1.72 24.45 -26.91
C GLU A 106 -2.75 25.60 -27.05
N ARG A 107 -3.27 26.14 -25.94
CA ARG A 107 -4.17 27.29 -25.92
C ARG A 107 -3.48 28.46 -25.27
N GLY A 108 -2.85 29.28 -26.11
CA GLY A 108 -2.13 30.49 -25.74
C GLY A 108 -2.75 31.26 -24.59
N ALA A 109 -2.06 31.27 -23.46
CA ALA A 109 -2.25 32.22 -22.39
C ALA A 109 -0.92 32.39 -21.65
N SER A 110 -0.20 33.48 -21.94
CA SER A 110 1.09 33.87 -21.35
C SER A 110 1.04 34.19 -19.84
N ARG A 111 0.30 33.41 -19.03
CA ARG A 111 0.16 33.61 -17.58
C ARG A 111 -0.29 32.38 -16.80
N ARG A 112 -0.27 31.17 -17.38
CA ARG A 112 -0.65 29.94 -16.67
C ARG A 112 0.54 29.29 -15.99
N ALA A 113 0.33 28.78 -14.77
CA ALA A 113 1.34 28.01 -14.05
C ALA A 113 1.77 26.79 -14.90
N PRO A 114 3.05 26.42 -14.89
CA PRO A 114 3.52 25.23 -15.62
C PRO A 114 2.73 24.00 -15.16
N THR A 115 2.33 23.15 -16.10
CA THR A 115 1.55 21.94 -15.84
C THR A 115 2.35 20.71 -16.28
N THR A 116 2.29 19.66 -15.49
CA THR A 116 2.93 18.36 -15.76
C THR A 116 1.86 17.33 -16.01
N ARG A 117 1.99 16.59 -17.11
CA ARG A 117 1.22 15.37 -17.36
C ARG A 117 1.99 14.18 -16.77
N ILE A 118 1.32 13.43 -15.90
CA ILE A 118 1.82 12.16 -15.37
C ILE A 118 1.02 11.05 -16.03
N GLU A 119 1.71 10.17 -16.75
CA GLU A 119 1.16 8.92 -17.25
C GLU A 119 1.68 7.79 -16.37
N TYR A 120 0.80 6.88 -15.97
CA TYR A 120 1.21 5.71 -15.22
C TYR A 120 0.58 4.43 -15.75
N ALA A 121 1.36 3.36 -15.70
CA ALA A 121 0.98 2.01 -16.08
C ALA A 121 1.32 1.06 -14.95
N VAL A 122 0.35 0.23 -14.54
CA VAL A 122 0.48 -0.76 -13.48
C VAL A 122 0.15 -2.13 -14.03
N TRP A 123 1.13 -3.03 -14.02
CA TRP A 123 0.94 -4.44 -14.32
C TRP A 123 1.03 -5.23 -13.03
N ALA A 124 -0.06 -5.92 -12.66
CA ALA A 124 -0.12 -6.65 -11.39
C ALA A 124 -0.67 -8.08 -11.55
N THR A 125 -0.22 -8.96 -10.66
CA THR A 125 -0.64 -10.35 -10.54
C THR A 125 -1.01 -10.63 -9.10
N ALA A 126 -2.26 -11.03 -8.88
CA ALA A 126 -2.76 -11.47 -7.59
C ALA A 126 -2.43 -12.94 -7.33
N SER A 127 -2.33 -13.32 -6.06
CA SER A 127 -2.05 -14.68 -5.60
C SER A 127 -2.70 -14.94 -4.24
N GLY A 128 -3.01 -16.21 -3.95
CA GLY A 128 -3.77 -16.59 -2.76
C GLY A 128 -5.27 -16.26 -2.90
N PRO A 129 -6.00 -16.03 -1.79
CA PRO A 129 -7.44 -15.72 -1.84
C PRO A 129 -7.76 -14.49 -2.69
N LEU A 130 -6.83 -13.54 -2.79
CA LEU A 130 -6.94 -12.35 -3.64
C LEU A 130 -7.10 -12.70 -5.13
N ALA A 131 -6.51 -13.81 -5.58
CA ALA A 131 -6.62 -14.25 -6.98
C ALA A 131 -7.99 -14.83 -7.34
N GLU A 132 -8.82 -15.16 -6.33
CA GLU A 132 -10.18 -15.65 -6.52
C GLU A 132 -11.16 -14.50 -6.84
N LEU A 133 -10.76 -13.25 -6.56
CA LEU A 133 -11.57 -12.08 -6.88
C LEU A 133 -11.53 -11.75 -8.38
N PRO A 134 -12.61 -11.18 -8.94
CA PRO A 134 -12.62 -10.71 -10.32
C PRO A 134 -11.53 -9.66 -10.54
N GLY A 135 -10.70 -9.83 -11.59
CA GLY A 135 -9.59 -8.91 -11.88
C GLY A 135 -10.01 -7.44 -11.99
N ARG A 136 -11.20 -7.17 -12.57
CA ARG A 136 -11.80 -5.82 -12.65
C ARG A 136 -12.00 -5.16 -11.28
N GLN A 137 -12.31 -5.94 -10.26
CA GLN A 137 -12.52 -5.41 -8.91
C GLN A 137 -11.20 -4.93 -8.30
N ILE A 138 -10.13 -5.70 -8.53
CA ILE A 138 -8.79 -5.33 -8.09
C ILE A 138 -8.29 -4.11 -8.87
N GLN A 139 -8.53 -4.07 -10.19
CA GLN A 139 -8.19 -2.92 -11.03
C GLN A 139 -8.88 -1.64 -10.57
N ASN A 140 -10.18 -1.68 -10.29
CA ASN A 140 -10.92 -0.52 -9.79
C ASN A 140 -10.37 -0.03 -8.45
N ALA A 141 -10.04 -0.96 -7.54
CA ALA A 141 -9.44 -0.60 -6.26
C ALA A 141 -8.04 0.02 -6.41
N LEU A 142 -7.23 -0.47 -7.36
CA LEU A 142 -5.94 0.14 -7.68
C LEU A 142 -6.09 1.53 -8.29
N HIS A 143 -7.11 1.73 -9.13
CA HIS A 143 -7.43 3.04 -9.70
C HIS A 143 -7.84 4.02 -8.60
N GLU A 144 -8.77 3.64 -7.72
CA GLU A 144 -9.23 4.47 -6.59
C GLU A 144 -8.05 4.86 -5.67
N LEU A 145 -7.18 3.90 -5.34
CA LEU A 145 -5.97 4.18 -4.55
C LEU A 145 -4.99 5.13 -5.26
N ALA A 146 -4.87 5.04 -6.58
CA ALA A 146 -4.01 5.92 -7.36
C ALA A 146 -4.58 7.34 -7.42
N ASP A 147 -5.89 7.47 -7.64
CA ASP A 147 -6.60 8.75 -7.64
C ASP A 147 -6.46 9.46 -6.30
N ASP A 148 -6.74 8.76 -5.20
CA ASP A 148 -6.59 9.31 -3.84
C ASP A 148 -5.16 9.78 -3.58
N PHE A 149 -4.17 8.96 -3.97
CA PHE A 149 -2.76 9.31 -3.85
C PHE A 149 -2.42 10.58 -4.62
N PHE A 150 -2.76 10.67 -5.90
CA PHE A 150 -2.37 11.82 -6.74
C PHE A 150 -3.14 13.09 -6.39
N ASN A 151 -4.41 12.97 -5.95
CA ASN A 151 -5.18 14.09 -5.44
C ASN A 151 -4.53 14.69 -4.19
N GLU A 152 -4.18 13.85 -3.21
CA GLU A 152 -3.53 14.33 -1.99
C GLU A 152 -2.10 14.79 -2.24
N PHE A 153 -1.35 14.09 -3.10
CA PHE A 153 -0.02 14.50 -3.54
C PHE A 153 -0.03 15.89 -4.17
N CYS A 154 -0.97 16.15 -5.08
CA CYS A 154 -1.14 17.46 -5.70
C CYS A 154 -1.36 18.55 -4.64
N ALA A 155 -2.21 18.30 -3.64
CA ALA A 155 -2.48 19.23 -2.55
C ALA A 155 -1.25 19.47 -1.65
N VAL A 156 -0.57 18.39 -1.24
CA VAL A 156 0.60 18.42 -0.36
C VAL A 156 1.77 19.16 -1.03
N VAL A 157 2.02 18.91 -2.32
CA VAL A 157 3.11 19.57 -3.04
C VAL A 157 2.78 21.04 -3.28
N GLN A 158 1.54 21.38 -3.67
CA GLN A 158 1.13 22.79 -3.77
C GLN A 158 1.28 23.53 -2.44
N ALA A 159 0.95 22.89 -1.31
CA ALA A 159 1.13 23.47 0.02
C ALA A 159 2.61 23.73 0.34
N LYS A 160 3.52 22.79 0.02
CA LYS A 160 4.97 22.98 0.17
C LYS A 160 5.50 24.19 -0.60
N HIS A 161 4.94 24.46 -1.78
CA HIS A 161 5.34 25.57 -2.65
C HIS A 161 4.54 26.86 -2.44
N GLY A 162 3.67 26.93 -1.42
CA GLY A 162 2.88 28.13 -1.12
C GLY A 162 1.80 28.45 -2.18
N LEU A 163 1.48 27.48 -3.04
CA LEU A 163 0.48 27.59 -4.10
C LEU A 163 -0.88 27.01 -3.68
N ALA A 164 -0.97 26.38 -2.51
CA ALA A 164 -2.22 25.84 -2.03
C ALA A 164 -3.24 26.98 -1.81
N PRO A 165 -4.49 26.82 -2.30
CA PRO A 165 -5.56 27.69 -1.86
C PRO A 165 -5.69 27.55 -0.34
N ASN A 166 -5.74 28.67 0.39
CA ASN A 166 -6.03 28.70 1.82
C ASN A 166 -7.37 28.01 2.10
N ARG A 167 -7.38 26.69 2.34
CA ARG A 167 -8.54 25.94 2.81
C ARG A 167 -8.72 26.13 4.32
N ALA A 168 -8.83 27.37 4.75
CA ALA A 168 -9.52 27.71 6.00
C ALA A 168 -10.99 27.98 5.62
N ARG A 169 -11.92 27.10 6.03
CA ARG A 169 -13.34 26.89 5.60
C ARG A 169 -13.49 25.96 4.38
N ASP A 170 -14.29 24.90 4.35
CA ASP A 170 -15.38 24.41 5.21
C ASP A 170 -15.32 22.88 5.27
N GLY A 171 -15.36 22.31 6.48
CA GLY A 171 -15.25 20.87 6.72
C GLY A 171 -14.13 20.59 7.72
N ALA A 172 -14.52 20.26 8.94
CA ALA A 172 -13.56 19.94 10.00
C ALA A 172 -12.60 18.84 9.54
N PRO A 173 -11.27 19.04 9.59
CA PRO A 173 -10.35 17.93 9.43
C PRO A 173 -10.49 17.09 10.70
N GLN A 174 -11.22 15.98 10.62
CA GLN A 174 -11.18 14.93 11.63
C GLN A 174 -9.82 14.22 11.52
N ARG A 175 -8.75 14.93 11.91
CA ARG A 175 -7.45 14.34 12.23
C ARG A 175 -7.60 13.56 13.51
N GLN A 176 -8.12 12.34 13.40
CA GLN A 176 -8.00 11.37 14.48
C GLN A 176 -6.53 10.93 14.55
N HIS A 177 -6.01 10.89 15.78
CA HIS A 177 -4.67 10.44 16.17
C HIS A 177 -3.52 11.47 16.11
N VAL A 178 -3.62 12.48 16.99
CA VAL A 178 -2.43 12.97 17.71
C VAL A 178 -2.54 12.47 19.15
N PHE A 179 -1.78 11.42 19.46
CA PHE A 179 -1.56 10.89 20.80
C PHE A 179 -0.88 11.94 21.67
N LEU A 180 -1.58 12.51 22.68
CA LEU A 180 -0.97 12.98 23.93
C LEU A 180 -1.98 12.99 25.10
N ARG A 181 -2.03 11.85 25.83
CA ARG A 181 -2.25 11.67 27.30
C ARG A 181 -3.60 12.08 27.93
N PRO A 182 -3.86 11.75 29.23
CA PRO A 182 -3.37 10.66 30.11
C PRO A 182 -4.52 9.87 30.77
N ALA A 183 -4.17 8.79 31.49
CA ALA A 183 -5.09 8.08 32.38
C ALA A 183 -5.67 9.03 33.45
N ALA A 184 -6.99 9.22 33.43
CA ALA A 184 -7.72 9.77 34.57
C ALA A 184 -8.56 8.65 35.18
N PHE A 185 -8.01 8.08 36.25
CA PHE A 185 -8.74 7.36 37.27
C PHE A 185 -9.73 8.33 37.93
N THR A 186 -11.03 8.12 37.76
CA THR A 186 -12.05 8.61 38.70
C THR A 186 -13.16 7.58 38.77
N GLY A 187 -13.17 6.86 39.90
CA GLY A 187 -14.21 5.91 40.21
C GLY A 187 -15.54 6.60 40.50
N ILE A 188 -16.62 5.95 40.10
CA ILE A 188 -17.92 6.10 40.76
C ILE A 188 -18.43 4.69 41.03
N ALA A 189 -18.44 4.35 42.32
CA ALA A 189 -19.07 3.19 42.88
C ALA A 189 -20.59 3.24 42.68
N ARG A 190 -21.20 2.13 42.26
CA ARG A 190 -22.56 1.76 42.70
C ARG A 190 -22.68 0.25 42.89
N ARG A 191 -22.50 -0.11 44.17
CA ARG A 191 -23.31 -1.00 45.00
C ARG A 191 -23.98 -2.20 44.30
N ALA A 192 -23.49 -3.37 44.71
CA ALA A 192 -24.13 -4.67 44.62
C ALA A 192 -25.53 -4.68 45.24
N HIS A 193 -26.44 -5.42 44.61
CA HIS A 193 -27.61 -6.00 45.24
C HIS A 193 -27.58 -7.50 44.98
N ALA A 194 -27.22 -8.25 46.02
CA ALA A 194 -27.32 -9.70 46.04
C ALA A 194 -28.69 -10.08 46.61
N GLN A 195 -29.50 -10.83 45.86
CA GLN A 195 -30.55 -11.66 46.41
C GLN A 195 -30.47 -13.08 45.82
N HIS A 196 -29.89 -13.91 46.68
CA HIS A 196 -30.22 -15.30 46.99
C HIS A 196 -31.26 -16.10 46.17
N LEU A 197 -30.76 -17.26 45.73
CA LEU A 197 -31.31 -18.63 45.83
C LEU A 197 -32.39 -19.15 44.86
N GLY A 198 -32.05 -20.28 44.22
CA GLY A 198 -32.99 -21.36 43.92
C GLY A 198 -32.77 -22.12 42.61
N GLY A 199 -32.36 -23.39 42.71
CA GLY A 199 -32.93 -24.44 41.84
C GLY A 199 -32.19 -24.81 40.55
N ALA A 200 -31.28 -25.76 40.69
CA ALA A 200 -31.18 -27.05 39.98
C ALA A 200 -31.66 -27.23 38.51
N LEU A 201 -30.85 -28.06 37.82
CA LEU A 201 -31.15 -29.01 36.73
C LEU A 201 -30.81 -28.60 35.28
N THR A 202 -29.78 -29.31 34.79
CA THR A 202 -29.72 -30.01 33.49
C THR A 202 -29.99 -29.20 32.22
N GLY A 203 -28.93 -28.94 31.46
CA GLY A 203 -29.02 -28.45 30.08
C GLY A 203 -27.71 -28.63 29.34
N ARG A 204 -27.58 -29.79 28.69
CA ARG A 204 -26.50 -30.21 27.78
C ARG A 204 -26.38 -29.24 26.59
N ALA A 205 -25.14 -28.85 26.25
CA ALA A 205 -24.56 -28.72 24.89
C ALA A 205 -23.60 -27.51 24.78
N ALA A 206 -22.31 -27.78 24.57
CA ALA A 206 -21.46 -26.96 23.72
C ALA A 206 -20.23 -27.77 23.34
N SER A 207 -20.06 -27.95 22.04
CA SER A 207 -19.10 -28.82 21.39
C SER A 207 -17.67 -28.25 21.42
N ALA A 208 -16.72 -29.18 21.56
CA ALA A 208 -15.41 -29.22 20.90
C ALA A 208 -14.58 -27.92 20.81
N LEU A 209 -13.68 -27.72 21.78
CA LEU A 209 -12.40 -27.05 21.56
C LEU A 209 -11.44 -28.08 20.95
N HIS A 210 -11.19 -28.00 19.63
CA HIS A 210 -10.07 -28.73 19.03
C HIS A 210 -8.78 -27.95 19.26
N HIS A 211 -7.90 -28.57 20.03
CA HIS A 211 -6.50 -28.24 20.12
C HIS A 211 -5.88 -28.36 18.72
N ARG A 212 -5.39 -27.25 18.17
CA ARG A 212 -4.67 -27.21 16.88
C ARG A 212 -3.27 -27.80 17.11
N GLU A 213 -3.15 -29.12 16.99
CA GLU A 213 -1.85 -29.79 16.88
C GLU A 213 -1.16 -29.33 15.58
N SER A 214 0.01 -28.69 15.73
CA SER A 214 0.95 -28.48 14.63
C SER A 214 1.63 -29.80 14.33
N ASN A 215 1.16 -30.53 13.32
CA ASN A 215 1.85 -31.73 12.86
C ASN A 215 3.23 -31.35 12.31
N PRO A 216 4.34 -31.82 12.92
CA PRO A 216 5.67 -31.62 12.37
C PRO A 216 5.74 -32.33 11.01
N VAL A 217 6.28 -31.62 10.01
CA VAL A 217 6.42 -32.12 8.64
C VAL A 217 7.11 -33.48 8.67
N PRO A 218 6.54 -34.53 8.05
CA PRO A 218 7.09 -35.87 8.16
C PRO A 218 8.51 -35.91 7.60
N LEU A 219 9.40 -36.68 8.24
CA LEU A 219 10.84 -36.74 7.93
C LEU A 219 11.15 -37.03 6.45
N TRP A 220 10.27 -37.76 5.75
CA TRP A 220 10.43 -38.03 4.32
C TRP A 220 10.27 -36.76 3.46
N ALA A 221 9.44 -35.79 3.86
CA ALA A 221 9.28 -34.53 3.14
C ALA A 221 10.55 -33.67 3.20
N TRP A 222 11.28 -33.73 4.32
CA TRP A 222 12.60 -33.10 4.44
C TRP A 222 13.62 -33.77 3.54
N ALA A 223 13.62 -35.11 3.44
CA ALA A 223 14.51 -35.83 2.53
C ALA A 223 14.25 -35.48 1.06
N VAL A 224 12.98 -35.38 0.65
CA VAL A 224 12.59 -34.95 -0.70
C VAL A 224 13.04 -33.52 -0.98
N MET A 225 12.86 -32.60 -0.03
CA MET A 225 13.29 -31.21 -0.18
C MET A 225 14.81 -31.08 -0.32
N ILE A 226 15.59 -31.81 0.50
CA ILE A 226 17.05 -31.81 0.42
C ILE A 226 17.53 -32.38 -0.92
N PHE A 227 16.93 -33.49 -1.38
CA PHE A 227 17.26 -34.09 -2.67
C PHE A 227 16.99 -33.12 -3.84
N PHE A 228 15.85 -32.42 -3.81
CA PHE A 228 15.48 -31.46 -4.85
C PHE A 228 16.44 -30.25 -4.90
N VAL A 229 16.86 -29.75 -3.73
CA VAL A 229 17.85 -28.66 -3.64
C VAL A 229 19.22 -29.12 -4.15
N ALA A 230 19.66 -30.34 -3.81
CA ALA A 230 20.91 -30.90 -4.33
C ALA A 230 20.89 -31.04 -5.87
N LEU A 231 19.75 -31.49 -6.43
CA LEU A 231 19.56 -31.61 -7.87
C LEU A 231 19.67 -30.25 -8.58
N LEU A 232 19.03 -29.21 -8.02
CA LEU A 232 19.08 -27.86 -8.57
C LEU A 232 20.50 -27.27 -8.54
N LEU A 233 21.24 -27.48 -7.45
CA LEU A 233 22.63 -27.03 -7.36
C LEU A 233 23.55 -27.77 -8.35
N TYR A 234 23.32 -29.07 -8.55
CA TYR A 234 24.04 -29.85 -9.55
C TYR A 234 23.76 -29.35 -10.97
N ALA A 235 22.49 -29.11 -11.32
CA ALA A 235 22.10 -28.56 -12.61
C ALA A 235 22.68 -27.15 -12.86
N ALA A 236 22.66 -26.28 -11.85
CA ALA A 236 23.25 -24.96 -11.93
C ALA A 236 24.77 -25.01 -12.13
N ARG A 237 25.47 -25.98 -11.51
CA ARG A 237 26.91 -26.18 -11.68
C ARG A 237 27.26 -26.75 -13.05
N TRP A 238 26.41 -27.61 -13.61
CA TRP A 238 26.60 -28.15 -14.97
C TRP A 238 26.44 -27.06 -16.04
N LEU A 239 25.47 -26.16 -15.89
CA LEU A 239 25.25 -25.05 -16.82
C LEU A 239 26.33 -23.97 -16.77
N ASN A 240 27.00 -23.78 -15.63
CA ASN A 240 28.09 -22.81 -15.48
C ASN A 240 29.50 -23.36 -15.78
N GLY A 241 29.62 -24.66 -16.06
CA GLY A 241 30.90 -25.35 -16.25
C GLY A 241 31.18 -25.82 -17.68
N GLY A 242 30.35 -25.43 -18.65
CA GLY A 242 30.50 -25.75 -20.07
C GLY A 242 30.85 -24.54 -20.91
#